data_AF-A0A0R1MFP3-F1
#
_entry.id   AF-A0A0R1MFP3-F1
#
_cell.length_a   1.000
_cell.length_b   1.000
_cell.length_c   1.000
_cell.angle_alpha   90.00
_cell.angle_beta   90.00
_cell.angle_gamma   90.00
#
_symmetry.space_group_name_H-M   'P 1'
#
loop_
_entity.id
_entity.type
_entity.pdbx_description
1 polymer ?
#
loop_
_entity_poly.entity_id
_entity_poly.type
_entity_poly.pdbx_seq_one_letter_code
_entity_poly.pdbx_strand_id
1 'polypeptide(L)'
;MGMTDYGEIMVGDKGFEFYDSRNVKNFIQIPWEEVDVVVVSVLFRGMWIPRYALKTKRNGLFTFSSKDPKKVLRAVRKYVDADKIVKSLSFFQVLKRAVTRKK
;
A
#
# COMPACT_ATOMS: atom_id res chain seq x y z
N MET A 1 -2.98 12.38 -11.81
CA MET A 1 -1.62 12.94 -11.75
C MET A 1 -1.03 12.49 -10.42
N GLY A 2 -0.23 11.43 -10.43
CA GLY A 2 0.42 10.91 -9.22
C GLY A 2 1.84 11.43 -9.17
N MET A 3 2.22 12.08 -8.07
CA MET A 3 3.62 12.32 -7.74
C MET A 3 4.28 10.93 -7.61
N THR A 4 4.92 10.48 -8.68
CA THR A 4 5.76 9.28 -8.70
C THR A 4 7.11 9.64 -8.10
N ASP A 5 7.11 10.04 -6.84
CA ASP A 5 8.35 10.30 -6.14
C ASP A 5 8.97 8.97 -5.78
N TYR A 6 10.23 8.83 -6.18
CA TYR A 6 11.03 7.66 -5.87
C TYR A 6 11.70 7.91 -4.54
N GLY A 7 11.79 6.86 -3.73
CA GLY A 7 12.30 6.99 -2.39
C GLY A 7 12.54 5.64 -1.74
N GLU A 8 12.93 5.72 -0.48
CA GLU A 8 13.19 4.55 0.35
C GLU A 8 12.04 4.35 1.34
N ILE A 9 11.69 3.08 1.53
CA ILE A 9 10.67 2.67 2.49
C ILE A 9 11.39 2.09 3.70
N MET A 10 11.11 2.65 4.86
CA MET A 10 11.57 2.14 6.15
C MET A 10 10.36 1.61 6.94
N VAL A 11 10.51 0.41 7.48
CA VAL A 11 9.50 -0.21 8.35
C VAL A 11 10.12 -0.29 9.72
N GLY A 12 9.77 0.66 10.58
CA GLY A 12 10.28 0.76 11.94
C GLY A 12 9.31 0.21 12.98
N ASP A 13 9.74 0.18 14.24
CA ASP A 13 8.92 -0.33 15.34
C ASP A 13 7.72 0.55 15.68
N LYS A 14 7.79 1.85 15.36
CA LYS A 14 6.73 2.82 15.67
C LYS A 14 5.83 3.15 14.49
N GLY A 15 6.27 2.90 13.26
CA GLY A 15 5.48 3.23 12.07
C GLY A 15 6.12 2.81 10.76
N PHE A 16 5.36 3.06 9.70
CA PHE A 16 5.80 2.99 8.33
C PHE A 16 6.31 4.35 7.87
N GLU A 17 7.46 4.39 7.22
CA GLU A 17 8.09 5.63 6.78
C GLU A 17 8.50 5.55 5.31
N PHE A 18 8.39 6.68 4.63
CA PHE A 18 8.87 6.86 3.26
C PHE A 18 9.68 8.15 3.17
N TYR A 19 10.87 8.06 2.59
CA TYR A 19 11.77 9.18 2.39
C TYR A 19 12.00 9.39 0.89
N ASP A 20 11.72 10.59 0.39
CA ASP A 20 11.99 10.95 -0.99
C ASP A 20 13.49 10.97 -1.28
N SER A 21 13.90 10.35 -2.38
CA SER A 21 15.31 10.23 -2.80
C SER A 21 15.93 11.56 -3.24
N ARG A 22 15.13 12.50 -3.75
CA ARG A 22 15.56 13.81 -4.24
C ARG A 22 15.64 14.82 -3.10
N ASN A 23 14.72 14.74 -2.14
CA ASN A 23 14.70 15.64 -1.00
C ASN A 23 14.26 14.91 0.27
N VAL A 24 15.24 14.57 1.12
CA VAL A 24 15.00 13.88 2.40
C VAL A 24 14.09 14.63 3.37
N LYS A 25 13.89 15.95 3.21
CA LYS A 25 12.91 16.72 4.00
C LYS A 25 11.47 16.41 3.61
N ASN A 26 11.24 15.85 2.41
CA ASN A 26 9.96 15.33 1.98
C ASN A 26 9.87 13.87 2.42
N PHE A 27 9.24 13.66 3.56
CA PHE A 27 9.02 12.33 4.10
C PHE A 27 7.57 12.15 4.53
N ILE A 28 7.12 10.89 4.55
CA ILE A 28 5.83 10.48 5.06
C ILE A 28 6.10 9.53 6.22
N GLN A 29 5.51 9.82 7.37
CA GLN A 29 5.51 8.94 8.53
C GLN A 29 4.07 8.57 8.87
N ILE A 30 3.81 7.28 8.99
CA ILE A 30 2.50 6.73 9.33
C ILE A 30 2.69 5.86 10.57
N PRO A 31 2.32 6.36 11.77
CA PRO A 31 2.35 5.57 12.99
C PRO A 31 1.47 4.33 12.86
N TRP A 32 1.89 3.19 13.42
CA TRP A 32 1.09 1.95 13.36
C TRP A 32 -0.30 2.11 13.98
N GLU A 33 -0.42 2.95 15.00
CA GLU A 33 -1.70 3.28 15.65
C GLU A 33 -2.68 4.00 14.73
N GLU A 34 -2.17 4.71 13.71
CA GLU A 34 -3.00 5.42 12.73
C GLU A 34 -3.44 4.51 11.58
N VAL A 35 -2.77 3.37 11.38
CA VAL A 35 -3.11 2.41 10.33
C VAL A 35 -4.42 1.72 10.67
N ASP A 36 -5.44 1.97 9.85
CA ASP A 36 -6.74 1.31 9.93
C ASP A 36 -6.67 -0.07 9.25
N VAL A 37 -6.34 -0.06 7.95
CA VAL A 37 -6.18 -1.29 7.15
C VAL A 37 -5.09 -1.13 6.10
N VAL A 38 -4.46 -2.23 5.71
CA VAL A 38 -3.52 -2.31 4.61
C VAL A 38 -4.22 -2.96 3.43
N VAL A 39 -4.38 -2.20 2.35
CA VAL A 39 -5.06 -2.66 1.14
C VAL A 39 -4.02 -3.14 0.13
N VAL A 40 -4.03 -4.43 -0.19
CA VAL A 40 -3.08 -5.03 -1.13
C VAL A 40 -3.77 -5.25 -2.47
N SER A 41 -3.15 -4.73 -3.53
CA SER A 41 -3.58 -5.05 -4.89
C SER A 41 -2.93 -6.36 -5.30
N VAL A 42 -3.73 -7.37 -5.66
CA VAL A 42 -3.20 -8.68 -6.02
C VAL A 42 -3.69 -9.05 -7.41
N LEU A 43 -2.74 -9.28 -8.32
CA LEU A 43 -2.97 -9.71 -9.70
C LEU A 43 -2.58 -11.18 -9.87
N PHE A 44 -2.98 -11.76 -11.02
CA PHE A 44 -2.61 -13.12 -11.42
C PHE A 44 -2.87 -14.17 -10.33
N ARG A 45 -4.13 -14.27 -9.88
CA ARG A 45 -4.60 -15.24 -8.87
C ARG A 45 -3.82 -15.26 -7.54
N GLY A 46 -3.09 -14.19 -7.19
CA GLY A 46 -2.28 -14.19 -5.97
C GLY A 46 -0.79 -13.99 -6.19
N MET A 47 -0.31 -14.17 -7.43
CA MET A 47 1.12 -14.29 -7.69
C MET A 47 1.85 -12.94 -7.65
N TRP A 48 1.18 -11.86 -8.03
CA TRP A 48 1.83 -10.57 -8.27
C TRP A 48 1.15 -9.40 -7.56
N ILE A 49 1.93 -8.49 -6.98
CA ILE A 49 1.44 -7.36 -6.17
C ILE A 49 2.03 -6.06 -6.73
N PRO A 50 1.26 -5.24 -7.48
CA PRO A 50 1.78 -3.98 -8.03
C PRO A 50 2.04 -2.93 -6.99
N ARG A 51 1.13 -2.88 -6.04
CA ARG A 51 0.97 -1.77 -5.12
C ARG A 51 0.18 -2.23 -3.93
N TYR A 52 0.48 -1.58 -2.83
CA TYR A 52 -0.25 -1.71 -1.59
C TYR A 52 -0.50 -0.30 -1.06
N ALA A 53 -1.53 -0.17 -0.25
CA ALA A 53 -1.88 1.12 0.30
C ALA A 53 -2.14 0.99 1.79
N LEU A 54 -1.65 1.95 2.56
CA LEU A 54 -1.94 2.09 3.97
C LEU A 54 -3.12 3.07 4.08
N LYS A 55 -4.27 2.57 4.54
CA LYS A 55 -5.41 3.41 4.89
C LYS A 55 -5.22 3.85 6.32
N THR A 56 -5.12 5.15 6.53
CA THR A 56 -5.09 5.74 7.86
C THR A 56 -6.51 6.04 8.34
N LYS A 57 -6.68 6.14 9.66
CA LYS A 57 -7.96 6.46 10.28
C LYS A 57 -8.45 7.87 9.91
N ARG A 58 -7.54 8.82 9.71
CA ARG A 58 -7.86 10.25 9.53
C ARG A 58 -7.32 10.83 8.22
N ASN A 59 -6.14 10.40 7.78
CA ASN A 59 -5.40 11.06 6.69
C ASN A 59 -5.59 10.38 5.32
N GLY A 60 -6.57 9.49 5.18
CA GLY A 60 -6.94 8.87 3.91
C GLY A 60 -6.06 7.68 3.50
N LEU A 61 -5.85 7.50 2.20
CA LEU A 61 -5.21 6.30 1.63
C LEU A 61 -3.86 6.66 0.98
N PHE A 62 -2.77 6.15 1.55
CA PHE A 62 -1.43 6.30 1.01
C PHE A 62 -1.06 5.08 0.18
N THR A 63 -0.80 5.25 -1.12
CA THR A 63 -0.47 4.15 -2.03
C THR A 63 1.03 4.10 -2.30
N PHE A 64 1.63 2.94 -2.12
CA PHE A 64 3.06 2.69 -2.32
C PHE A 64 3.29 1.57 -3.32
N SER A 65 4.43 1.65 -3.99
CA SER A 65 4.99 0.59 -4.83
C SER A 65 6.45 0.38 -4.41
N SER A 66 6.91 -0.87 -4.42
CA SER A 66 8.28 -1.23 -4.08
C SER A 66 8.76 -2.37 -4.96
N LYS A 67 10.09 -2.52 -5.06
CA LYS A 67 10.72 -3.61 -5.82
C LYS A 67 10.31 -4.98 -5.25
N ASP A 68 10.28 -5.10 -3.92
CA ASP A 68 9.93 -6.32 -3.19
C ASP A 68 8.71 -6.10 -2.27
N PRO A 69 7.49 -6.01 -2.81
CA PRO A 69 6.29 -5.73 -2.03
C PRO A 69 5.99 -6.83 -1.02
N LYS A 70 6.34 -8.09 -1.33
CA LYS A 70 6.19 -9.23 -0.40
C LYS A 70 7.06 -9.07 0.85
N LYS A 71 8.27 -8.51 0.71
CA LYS A 71 9.18 -8.27 1.85
C LYS A 71 8.63 -7.18 2.76
N VAL A 72 8.17 -6.07 2.17
CA VAL A 72 7.55 -4.97 2.91
C VAL A 72 6.31 -5.44 3.65
N LEU A 73 5.38 -6.13 2.98
CA LEU A 73 4.15 -6.64 3.59
C LEU A 73 4.43 -7.65 4.72
N ARG A 74 5.48 -8.47 4.60
CA ARG A 74 5.92 -9.37 5.69
C ARG A 74 6.43 -8.59 6.90
N ALA A 75 7.14 -7.49 6.69
CA ALA A 75 7.59 -6.62 7.79
C ALA A 75 6.39 -5.90 8.44
N VAL A 76 5.48 -5.35 7.64
CA VAL A 76 4.26 -4.69 8.12
C VAL A 76 3.38 -5.65 8.93
N ARG A 77 3.27 -6.92 8.53
CA ARG A 77 2.49 -7.95 9.25
C ARG A 77 2.97 -8.20 10.69
N LYS A 78 4.18 -7.77 11.06
CA LYS A 78 4.63 -7.84 12.47
C LYS A 78 3.93 -6.81 13.37
N TYR A 79 3.44 -5.72 12.79
CA TYR A 79 2.85 -4.59 13.52
C TYR A 79 1.35 -4.42 13.23
N VAL A 80 0.87 -4.97 12.13
CA VAL A 80 -0.54 -4.91 11.71
C VAL A 80 -1.11 -6.32 11.63
N ASP A 81 -2.23 -6.53 12.32
CA ASP A 81 -2.96 -7.80 12.35
C ASP A 81 -3.29 -8.29 10.94
N ALA A 82 -3.24 -9.61 10.73
CA ALA A 82 -3.51 -10.21 9.43
C ALA A 82 -4.91 -9.87 8.89
N ASP A 83 -5.89 -9.72 9.78
CA ASP A 83 -7.29 -9.40 9.43
C ASP A 83 -7.44 -7.97 8.88
N LYS A 84 -6.49 -7.08 9.21
CA LYS A 84 -6.44 -5.71 8.69
C LYS A 84 -5.70 -5.62 7.35
N ILE A 85 -5.10 -6.72 6.87
CA ILE A 85 -4.45 -6.77 5.55
C ILE A 85 -5.42 -7.35 4.53
N VAL A 86 -6.15 -6.47 3.85
CA VAL A 86 -7.26 -6.84 2.97
C VAL A 86 -6.89 -6.74 1.49
N LYS A 87 -7.50 -7.58 0.65
CA LYS A 87 -7.35 -7.49 -0.81
C LYS A 87 -8.20 -6.35 -1.35
N SER A 88 -7.67 -5.58 -2.30
CA SER A 88 -8.39 -4.47 -2.91
C SER A 88 -9.64 -4.94 -3.67
N LEU A 89 -10.82 -4.57 -3.18
CA LEU A 89 -12.12 -4.78 -3.86
C LEU A 89 -12.20 -4.00 -5.18
N SER A 90 -11.56 -2.84 -5.24
CA SER A 90 -11.60 -1.93 -6.40
C SER A 90 -11.05 -2.58 -7.68
N PHE A 91 -10.04 -3.45 -7.58
CA PHE A 91 -9.54 -4.19 -8.76
C PHE A 91 -10.60 -5.12 -9.35
N PHE A 92 -11.33 -5.88 -8.52
CA PHE A 92 -12.41 -6.75 -8.99
C PHE A 92 -13.57 -5.92 -9.56
N GLN A 93 -13.89 -4.78 -8.95
CA GLN A 93 -14.92 -3.87 -9.47
C GLN A 93 -14.53 -3.26 -10.82
N VAL A 94 -13.27 -2.84 -11.00
CA VAL A 94 -12.75 -2.29 -12.26
C VAL A 94 -12.68 -3.37 -13.34
N LEU A 95 -12.19 -4.57 -13.03
CA LEU A 95 -12.21 -5.70 -13.98
C LEU A 95 -13.66 -6.04 -14.39
N LYS A 96 -14.57 -6.14 -13.42
CA LYS A 96 -15.98 -6.42 -13.70
C LYS A 96 -16.57 -5.35 -14.63
N ARG A 97 -16.36 -4.06 -14.32
CA ARG A 97 -16.79 -2.94 -15.16
C ARG A 97 -16.18 -2.94 -16.56
N ALA A 98 -14.91 -3.33 -16.72
CA ALA A 98 -14.28 -3.45 -18.03
C ALA A 98 -14.90 -4.57 -18.88
N VAL A 99 -15.31 -5.68 -18.24
CA VAL A 99 -15.98 -6.81 -18.92
C VAL A 99 -17.44 -6.47 -19.24
N THR A 100 -18.19 -5.81 -18.35
CA THR A 100 -19.59 -5.43 -18.63
C THR A 100 -19.75 -4.28 -19.62
N ARG A 101 -18.69 -3.52 -19.94
CA ARG A 101 -18.76 -2.44 -20.95
C ARG A 101 -18.65 -2.91 -22.40
N LYS A 102 -18.48 -4.22 -22.63
CA LYS A 102 -18.70 -4.87 -23.93
C LYS A 102 -20.07 -5.55 -23.93
N LYS A 103 -21.14 -4.78 -24.08
CA LYS A 103 -22.40 -5.25 -24.65
C LYS A 103 -23.17 -4.09 -25.23
#